data_AF-A0A821RUX6-F1
#
_entry.id   AF-A0A821RUX6-F1
#
_cell.length_a   1.000
_cell.length_b   1.000
_cell.length_c   1.000
_cell.angle_alpha   90.00
_cell.angle_beta   90.00
_cell.angle_gamma   90.00
#
_symmetry.space_group_name_H-M   'P 1'
#
loop_
_entity.id
_entity.type
_entity.pdbx_description
1 polymer ?
#
loop_
_entity_poly.entity_id
_entity_poly.type
_entity_poly.pdbx_seq_one_letter_code
_entity_poly.pdbx_strand_id
1 'polypeptide(L)'
;PYAKNGPRVHFISNIDGTHLCETVAKLSPETTLFIIASKTFTTQETITNAESAKEWFLNQAHDPKYVAKHFVALSTNTQKVTEFGIAKENMFEFWDWVGGR
;
A
#
# COMPACT_ATOMS: atom_id res chain seq x y z
N PRO A 1 -23.43 -11.03 -0.11
CA PRO A 1 -23.86 -11.42 -1.48
C PRO A 1 -23.03 -10.84 -2.66
N TYR A 2 -22.00 -10.01 -2.45
CA TYR A 2 -21.24 -9.43 -3.59
C TYR A 2 -19.75 -9.81 -3.68
N ALA A 3 -19.21 -10.58 -2.74
CA ALA A 3 -17.86 -11.13 -2.85
C ALA A 3 -17.81 -12.49 -2.16
N LYS A 4 -18.24 -13.56 -2.83
CA LYS A 4 -18.03 -14.92 -2.31
C LYS A 4 -16.69 -15.54 -2.76
N ASN A 5 -16.07 -14.99 -3.82
CA ASN A 5 -14.85 -15.52 -4.45
C ASN A 5 -13.78 -14.44 -4.73
N GLY A 6 -13.78 -13.33 -3.98
CA GLY A 6 -12.81 -12.24 -4.14
C GLY A 6 -11.58 -12.38 -3.24
N PRO A 7 -10.55 -11.53 -3.43
CA PRO A 7 -9.42 -11.47 -2.51
C PRO A 7 -9.89 -11.11 -1.09
N ARG A 8 -9.16 -11.60 -0.08
CA ARG A 8 -9.34 -11.15 1.31
C ARG A 8 -8.87 -9.70 1.42
N VAL A 9 -9.67 -8.85 2.06
CA VAL A 9 -9.38 -7.41 2.19
C VAL A 9 -9.16 -7.04 3.65
N HIS A 10 -8.12 -6.28 3.90
CA HIS A 10 -7.74 -5.75 5.21
C HIS A 10 -7.56 -4.23 5.10
N PHE A 11 -8.00 -3.47 6.09
CA PHE A 11 -7.90 -2.01 6.11
C PHE A 11 -6.99 -1.57 7.25
N ILE A 12 -5.93 -0.84 6.94
CA ILE A 12 -4.96 -0.33 7.92
C ILE A 12 -4.99 1.19 7.87
N SER A 13 -5.38 1.80 8.97
CA SER A 13 -5.46 3.27 9.12
C SER A 13 -4.83 3.79 10.41
N ASN A 14 -4.66 2.92 11.42
CA ASN A 14 -4.06 3.30 12.69
C ASN A 14 -2.54 3.38 12.55
N ILE A 15 -1.92 4.39 13.15
CA ILE A 15 -0.45 4.54 13.16
C ILE A 15 0.23 3.58 14.14
N ASP A 16 -0.52 3.03 15.10
CA ASP A 16 -0.03 1.95 15.95
C ASP A 16 0.30 0.73 15.08
N GLY A 17 1.60 0.49 14.89
CA GLY A 17 2.14 -0.59 14.05
C GLY A 17 1.67 -1.98 14.45
N THR A 18 1.10 -2.15 15.65
CA THR A 18 0.47 -3.40 16.11
C THR A 18 -0.58 -3.89 15.11
N HIS A 19 -1.43 -3.00 14.59
CA HIS A 19 -2.49 -3.40 13.66
C HIS A 19 -1.92 -3.94 12.35
N LEU A 20 -0.88 -3.30 11.82
CA LEU A 20 -0.17 -3.77 10.64
C LEU A 20 0.48 -5.14 10.92
N CYS A 21 1.25 -5.26 12.00
CA CYS A 21 1.93 -6.50 12.40
C CYS A 21 0.98 -7.69 12.53
N GLU A 22 -0.13 -7.53 13.26
CA GLU A 22 -1.13 -8.59 13.44
C GLU A 22 -1.82 -8.98 12.13
N THR A 23 -1.99 -8.02 11.22
CA THR A 23 -2.57 -8.25 9.90
C THR A 23 -1.60 -9.06 9.05
N VAL A 24 -0.37 -8.58 8.86
CA VAL A 24 0.61 -9.20 7.97
C VAL A 24 1.11 -10.55 8.50
N ALA A 25 1.04 -10.80 9.81
CA ALA A 25 1.35 -12.10 10.41
C ALA A 25 0.47 -13.25 9.88
N LYS A 26 -0.68 -12.93 9.26
CA LYS A 26 -1.64 -13.91 8.72
C LYS A 26 -1.63 -13.97 7.18
N LEU A 27 -0.67 -13.27 6.54
CA LEU A 27 -0.60 -13.08 5.09
C LEU A 27 0.69 -13.67 4.52
N SER A 28 0.63 -14.07 3.25
CA SER A 28 1.82 -14.46 2.47
C SER A 28 2.27 -13.29 1.60
N PRO A 29 3.54 -12.86 1.64
CA PRO A 29 4.07 -11.82 0.76
C PRO A 29 3.83 -12.11 -0.72
N GLU A 30 3.92 -13.38 -1.14
CA GLU A 30 3.76 -13.81 -2.53
C GLU A 30 2.34 -13.62 -3.08
N THR A 31 1.34 -13.56 -2.21
CA THR A 31 -0.08 -13.49 -2.59
C THR A 31 -0.77 -12.24 -2.05
N THR A 32 -0.01 -11.24 -1.61
CA THR A 32 -0.54 -10.01 -1.02
C THR A 32 -0.27 -8.82 -1.92
N LEU A 33 -1.29 -7.98 -2.13
CA LEU A 33 -1.21 -6.71 -2.82
C LEU A 33 -1.49 -5.59 -1.82
N PHE A 34 -0.58 -4.63 -1.70
CA PHE A 34 -0.74 -3.44 -0.89
C PHE A 34 -1.25 -2.28 -1.73
N ILE A 35 -2.31 -1.62 -1.26
CA ILE A 35 -2.89 -0.44 -1.89
C ILE A 35 -2.70 0.74 -0.94
N ILE A 36 -1.86 1.70 -1.32
CA ILE A 36 -1.58 2.89 -0.51
C ILE A 36 -2.50 4.03 -0.96
N ALA A 37 -3.44 4.41 -0.12
CA ALA A 37 -4.37 5.50 -0.40
C ALA A 37 -3.93 6.78 0.31
N SER A 38 -3.26 7.68 -0.41
CA SER A 38 -2.90 9.01 0.10
C SER A 38 -2.78 10.00 -1.04
N LYS A 39 -3.65 11.03 -1.04
CA LYS A 39 -3.69 12.06 -2.08
C LYS A 39 -2.34 12.71 -2.30
N THR A 40 -1.75 13.23 -1.23
CA THR A 40 -0.46 13.92 -1.29
C THR A 40 0.73 12.96 -1.19
N PHE A 41 0.49 11.71 -0.80
CA PHE A 41 1.53 10.73 -0.46
C PHE A 41 2.49 11.24 0.62
N THR A 42 1.96 12.04 1.56
CA THR A 42 2.73 12.65 2.67
C THR A 42 2.07 12.46 4.02
N THR A 43 0.86 11.90 4.08
CA THR A 43 0.13 11.66 5.33
C THR A 43 0.98 10.74 6.20
N GLN A 44 1.38 11.23 7.37
CA GLN A 44 2.40 10.57 8.18
C GLN A 44 1.97 9.16 8.57
N GLU A 45 0.75 9.01 9.08
CA GLU A 45 0.17 7.73 9.46
C GLU A 45 0.14 6.73 8.30
N THR A 46 -0.19 7.19 7.09
CA THR A 46 -0.26 6.33 5.90
C THR A 46 1.12 5.92 5.40
N ILE A 47 2.06 6.86 5.32
CA ILE A 47 3.41 6.59 4.81
C ILE A 47 4.22 5.76 5.80
N THR A 48 4.08 5.99 7.11
CA THR A 48 4.69 5.14 8.13
C THR A 48 4.21 3.69 7.99
N ASN A 49 2.89 3.47 7.86
CA ASN A 49 2.35 2.12 7.63
C ASN A 49 2.83 1.51 6.30
N ALA A 50 2.91 2.32 5.23
CA ALA A 50 3.36 1.85 3.93
C ALA A 50 4.83 1.41 3.94
N GLU A 51 5.71 2.18 4.59
CA GLU A 51 7.12 1.83 4.73
C GLU A 51 7.30 0.57 5.56
N SER A 52 6.59 0.43 6.69
CA SER A 52 6.63 -0.79 7.49
C SER A 52 6.11 -2.02 6.73
N ALA A 53 5.07 -1.86 5.89
CA ALA A 53 4.58 -2.94 5.03
C ALA A 53 5.60 -3.33 3.95
N LYS A 54 6.28 -2.33 3.37
CA LYS A 54 7.36 -2.53 2.39
C LYS A 54 8.57 -3.23 3.02
N GLU A 55 8.97 -2.85 4.22
CA GLU A 55 10.04 -3.51 4.98
C GLU A 55 9.68 -4.97 5.26
N TRP A 56 8.48 -5.24 5.79
CA TRP A 56 7.98 -6.60 6.01
C TRP A 56 8.02 -7.44 4.72
N PHE A 57 7.57 -6.87 3.60
CA PHE A 57 7.56 -7.56 2.31
C PHE A 57 8.98 -7.85 1.81
N LEU A 58 9.89 -6.87 1.88
CA LEU A 58 11.27 -7.02 1.40
C LEU A 58 12.12 -7.94 2.25
N ASN A 59 11.81 -8.09 3.54
CA ASN A 59 12.44 -9.10 4.39
C ASN A 59 12.26 -10.52 3.85
N GLN A 60 11.18 -10.77 3.09
CA GLN A 60 10.88 -12.07 2.49
C GLN A 60 11.18 -12.12 0.98
N ALA A 61 10.89 -11.04 0.25
CA ALA A 61 11.08 -10.97 -1.20
C ALA A 61 12.54 -10.72 -1.60
N HIS A 62 13.35 -10.16 -0.69
CA HIS A 62 14.78 -9.80 -0.79
C HIS A 62 15.19 -8.83 -1.89
N ASP A 63 14.43 -8.72 -2.99
CA ASP A 63 14.73 -7.87 -4.13
C ASP A 63 13.75 -6.68 -4.21
N PRO A 64 14.25 -5.42 -4.10
CA PRO A 64 13.44 -4.22 -4.22
C PRO A 64 12.59 -4.12 -5.48
N LYS A 65 12.98 -4.79 -6.58
CA LYS A 65 12.21 -4.76 -7.84
C LYS A 65 10.80 -5.34 -7.70
N TYR A 66 10.57 -6.18 -6.69
CA TYR A 66 9.26 -6.79 -6.46
C TYR A 66 8.24 -5.83 -5.84
N VAL A 67 8.68 -4.68 -5.29
CA VAL A 67 7.77 -3.62 -4.82
C VAL A 67 6.82 -3.21 -5.95
N ALA A 68 7.35 -3.04 -7.16
CA ALA A 68 6.55 -2.68 -8.33
C ALA A 68 5.45 -3.69 -8.69
N LYS A 69 5.52 -4.94 -8.20
CA LYS A 69 4.49 -5.98 -8.47
C LYS A 69 3.48 -6.15 -7.33
N HIS A 70 3.81 -5.71 -6.12
CA HIS A 70 3.02 -5.94 -4.91
C HIS A 70 2.51 -4.67 -4.24
N PHE A 71 2.87 -3.50 -4.75
CA PHE A 71 2.43 -2.21 -4.24
C PHE A 71 1.83 -1.37 -5.36
N VAL A 72 0.66 -0.80 -5.09
CA VAL A 72 -0.03 0.17 -5.95
C VAL A 72 -0.41 1.39 -5.12
N ALA A 73 -0.59 2.54 -5.77
CA ALA A 73 -0.91 3.78 -5.08
C ALA A 73 -2.20 4.42 -5.64
N LEU A 74 -3.02 4.98 -4.75
CA LEU A 74 -4.05 5.95 -5.08
C LEU A 74 -3.54 7.32 -4.64
N SER A 75 -3.10 8.16 -5.58
CA SER A 75 -2.46 9.43 -5.25
C SER A 75 -2.51 10.44 -6.42
N THR A 76 -2.24 11.71 -6.14
CA THR A 76 -1.92 12.73 -7.15
C THR A 76 -0.42 13.03 -7.23
N ASN A 77 0.39 12.44 -6.36
CA ASN A 77 1.82 12.73 -6.24
C ASN A 77 2.69 11.66 -6.90
N THR A 78 2.83 11.73 -8.23
CA THR A 78 3.63 10.75 -8.98
C THR A 78 5.07 10.67 -8.52
N GLN A 79 5.68 11.81 -8.18
CA GLN A 79 7.08 11.84 -7.74
C GLN A 79 7.29 10.96 -6.50
N LYS A 80 6.54 11.21 -5.43
CA LYS A 80 6.70 10.43 -4.18
C LYS A 80 6.32 8.96 -4.32
N VAL A 81 5.32 8.65 -5.16
CA VAL A 81 4.95 7.26 -5.46
C VAL A 81 6.11 6.53 -6.15
N THR A 82 6.76 7.17 -7.14
CA THR A 82 7.91 6.58 -7.82
C THR A 82 9.15 6.49 -6.92
N GLU A 83 9.39 7.48 -6.06
CA GLU A 83 10.47 7.44 -5.05
C GLU A 83 10.28 6.30 -4.04
N PHE A 84 9.03 5.98 -3.68
CA PHE A 84 8.69 4.82 -2.86
C PHE A 84 9.01 3.48 -3.56
N GLY A 85 9.12 3.46 -4.89
CA GLY A 85 9.43 2.26 -5.69
C GLY A 85 8.22 1.63 -6.39
N ILE A 86 7.07 2.32 -6.40
CA ILE A 86 5.88 1.89 -7.15
C ILE A 86 6.03 2.33 -8.61
N ALA A 87 5.78 1.41 -9.55
CA ALA A 87 5.78 1.74 -10.97
C ALA A 87 4.68 2.77 -11.27
N LYS A 88 4.99 3.76 -12.13
CA LYS A 88 4.01 4.82 -12.50
C LYS A 88 2.71 4.26 -13.07
N GLU A 89 2.79 3.16 -13.80
CA GLU A 89 1.64 2.42 -14.35
C GLU A 89 0.77 1.72 -13.29
N ASN A 90 1.29 1.57 -12.06
CA ASN A 90 0.61 1.03 -10.89
C ASN A 90 0.14 2.13 -9.92
N MET A 91 0.13 3.39 -10.39
CA MET A 91 -0.48 4.52 -9.71
C MET A 91 -1.83 4.83 -10.37
N PHE A 92 -2.88 4.84 -9.57
CA PHE A 92 -4.22 5.24 -10.00
C PHE A 92 -4.47 6.67 -9.52
N GLU A 93 -4.58 7.56 -10.49
CA GLU A 93 -4.82 8.97 -10.25
C GLU A 93 -6.29 9.25 -9.93
N PHE A 94 -6.51 10.27 -9.10
CA PHE A 94 -7.82 10.89 -8.90
C PHE A 94 -7.63 12.40 -8.84
N TRP A 95 -8.70 13.18 -8.99
CA TRP A 95 -8.53 14.63 -9.15
C TRP A 95 -8.48 15.40 -7.84
N ASP A 96 -7.86 16.58 -7.88
CA ASP A 96 -7.77 17.48 -6.73
C ASP A 96 -9.14 17.95 -6.22
N TRP A 97 -10.15 17.99 -7.07
CA TRP A 97 -11.52 18.34 -6.69
C TRP A 97 -12.29 17.17 -6.03
N VAL A 98 -11.75 15.94 -6.04
CA VAL A 98 -12.29 14.83 -5.25
C VAL A 98 -11.86 15.01 -3.80
N GLY A 99 -12.84 15.30 -2.95
CA GLY A 99 -12.69 15.33 -1.49
C GLY A 99 -12.57 13.92 -0.91
N GLY A 100 -11.87 13.77 0.22
CA GLY A 100 -11.67 12.47 0.86
C GLY A 100 -12.88 11.93 1.64
N ARG A 101 -14.02 12.63 1.61
CA ARG A 101 -15.26 12.30 2.34
C ARG A 101 -16.47 12.56 1.45
#